data_AF-A0A355ULV4-F1
#
_entry.id   AF-A0A355ULV4-F1
#
_cell.length_a   1.000
_cell.length_b   1.000
_cell.length_c   1.000
_cell.angle_alpha   90.00
_cell.angle_beta   90.00
_cell.angle_gamma   90.00
#
_symmetry.space_group_name_H-M   'P 1'
#
loop_
_entity.id
_entity.type
_entity.pdbx_description
1 polymer ?
#
loop_
_entity_poly.entity_id
_entity_poly.type
_entity_poly.pdbx_seq_one_letter_code
_entity_poly.pdbx_strand_id
1 'polypeptide(L)'
;MNNFYIVDVFAERPFTGNQLAVLRRGNRFSTETMPQMARETNFSDTAFIMSDEATPEGYEVRIFTPEEELPFAGHPSLGTARVIQQELIRTPVEKLSLRLVGTIPISIQYRHPRSFRGRHRGIANGCRAAYLLKHRLSHKGEHRSEQGYEIGRPSLLTSRALEKGGEIRVSVGGRVIPIVKGKLFFRDRQEMT
;
A
#
# COMPACT_ATOMS: atom_id res chain seq x y z
N MET A 1 -8.37 13.22 -18.63
CA MET A 1 -8.66 11.82 -18.24
C MET A 1 -7.67 11.39 -17.17
N ASN A 2 -8.17 10.80 -16.09
CA ASN A 2 -7.35 10.31 -15.00
C ASN A 2 -7.06 8.82 -15.21
N ASN A 3 -5.83 8.39 -14.90
CA ASN A 3 -5.47 6.98 -15.00
C ASN A 3 -5.92 6.23 -13.75
N PHE A 4 -6.49 5.06 -13.97
CA PHE A 4 -6.97 4.13 -12.95
C PHE A 4 -6.20 2.82 -13.05
N TYR A 5 -5.86 2.24 -11.90
CA TYR A 5 -5.12 0.99 -11.82
C TYR A 5 -5.79 0.06 -10.83
N ILE A 6 -5.82 -1.23 -11.16
CA ILE A 6 -6.07 -2.29 -10.19
C ILE A 6 -4.76 -3.05 -10.01
N VAL A 7 -4.33 -3.19 -8.77
CA VAL A 7 -3.17 -3.98 -8.40
C VAL A 7 -3.54 -5.00 -7.32
N ASP A 8 -2.87 -6.13 -7.36
CA ASP A 8 -2.94 -7.15 -6.33
C ASP A 8 -1.70 -7.04 -5.42
N VAL A 9 -1.92 -6.67 -4.16
CA VAL A 9 -0.88 -6.45 -3.15
C VAL A 9 -0.67 -7.72 -2.31
N PHE A 10 0.59 -8.05 -2.03
CA PHE A 10 0.98 -9.30 -1.38
C PHE A 10 0.65 -10.55 -2.20
N ALA A 11 0.65 -10.40 -3.52
CA ALA A 11 0.28 -11.45 -4.47
C ALA A 11 1.52 -12.10 -5.10
N GLU A 12 1.49 -13.43 -5.22
CA GLU A 12 2.55 -14.18 -5.93
C GLU A 12 2.19 -14.46 -7.40
N ARG A 13 0.90 -14.34 -7.75
CA ARG A 13 0.35 -14.46 -9.11
C ARG A 13 -0.88 -13.54 -9.28
N PRO A 14 -1.30 -13.20 -10.51
CA PRO A 14 -2.52 -12.41 -10.72
C PRO A 14 -3.75 -13.03 -10.05
N PHE A 15 -4.69 -12.17 -9.62
CA PHE A 15 -5.95 -12.50 -8.96
C PHE A 15 -5.80 -13.13 -7.57
N THR A 16 -4.69 -12.85 -6.91
CA THR A 16 -4.41 -13.27 -5.53
C THR A 16 -4.03 -12.04 -4.70
N GLY A 17 -3.69 -12.18 -3.42
CA GLY A 17 -3.41 -10.99 -2.61
C GLY A 17 -4.64 -10.13 -2.31
N ASN A 18 -4.39 -8.94 -1.80
CA ASN A 18 -5.40 -7.92 -1.51
C ASN A 18 -5.54 -6.98 -2.71
N GLN A 19 -6.77 -6.79 -3.17
CA GLN A 19 -7.05 -5.89 -4.30
C GLN A 19 -6.94 -4.44 -3.84
N LEU A 20 -6.35 -3.61 -4.69
CA LEU A 20 -6.27 -2.18 -4.46
C LEU A 20 -6.57 -1.46 -5.77
N ALA A 21 -7.53 -0.54 -5.70
CA ALA A 21 -7.74 0.47 -6.72
C ALA A 21 -6.83 1.67 -6.44
N VAL A 22 -6.13 2.15 -7.47
CA VAL A 22 -5.28 3.34 -7.39
C VAL A 22 -5.68 4.33 -8.47
N LEU A 23 -5.98 5.56 -8.08
CA LEU A 23 -6.32 6.66 -8.97
C LEU A 23 -5.22 7.72 -8.96
N ARG A 24 -4.79 8.14 -10.15
CA ARG A 24 -3.87 9.28 -10.31
C ARG A 24 -4.63 10.61 -10.38
N ARG A 25 -3.94 11.68 -9.97
CA ARG A 25 -4.46 13.06 -9.96
C ARG A 25 -5.72 13.19 -9.10
N GLY A 26 -5.59 12.69 -7.86
CA GLY A 26 -6.63 12.75 -6.83
C GLY A 26 -7.07 14.18 -6.53
N ASN A 27 -6.19 15.18 -6.71
CA ASN A 27 -6.53 16.60 -6.55
C ASN A 27 -7.64 17.11 -7.47
N ARG A 28 -8.08 16.32 -8.45
CA ARG A 28 -9.23 16.64 -9.32
C ARG A 28 -10.57 16.15 -8.77
N PHE A 29 -10.58 15.48 -7.63
CA PHE A 29 -11.78 15.00 -6.97
C PHE A 29 -11.90 15.67 -5.60
N SER A 30 -13.13 16.00 -5.21
CA SER A 30 -13.43 16.54 -3.90
C SER A 30 -13.37 15.44 -2.83
N THR A 31 -13.24 15.86 -1.58
CA THR A 31 -13.25 14.93 -0.42
C THR A 31 -14.58 14.19 -0.30
N GLU A 32 -15.68 14.74 -0.82
CA GLU A 32 -17.00 14.10 -0.84
C GLU A 32 -17.13 13.06 -1.95
N THR A 33 -16.40 13.23 -3.05
CA THR A 33 -16.41 12.34 -4.21
C THR A 33 -15.54 11.10 -4.01
N MET A 34 -14.36 11.24 -3.37
CA MET A 34 -13.42 10.12 -3.20
C MET A 34 -14.04 8.89 -2.49
N PRO A 35 -14.82 9.01 -1.40
CA PRO A 35 -15.49 7.87 -0.78
C PRO A 35 -16.52 7.21 -1.69
N GLN A 36 -17.24 7.99 -2.52
CA GLN A 36 -18.19 7.43 -3.48
C GLN A 36 -17.47 6.60 -4.55
N MET A 37 -16.31 7.07 -5.02
CA MET A 37 -15.47 6.32 -5.93
C MET A 37 -14.89 5.06 -5.26
N ALA A 38 -14.54 5.12 -3.98
CA ALA A 38 -14.11 3.93 -3.23
C ALA A 38 -15.24 2.87 -3.18
N ARG A 39 -16.48 3.28 -2.92
CA ARG A 39 -17.67 2.40 -2.97
C ARG A 39 -17.87 1.77 -4.35
N GLU A 40 -17.68 2.52 -5.43
CA GLU A 40 -17.83 2.02 -6.80
C GLU A 40 -16.88 0.86 -7.10
N THR A 41 -15.65 0.89 -6.57
CA THR A 41 -14.70 -0.21 -6.75
C THR A 41 -15.07 -1.45 -5.93
N ASN A 42 -15.79 -1.27 -4.83
CA ASN A 42 -16.15 -2.28 -3.84
C ASN A 42 -14.97 -3.12 -3.32
N PHE A 43 -13.75 -2.55 -3.36
CA PHE A 43 -12.59 -3.12 -2.68
C PHE A 43 -12.52 -2.63 -1.24
N SER A 44 -11.68 -3.28 -0.42
CA SER A 44 -11.48 -2.85 0.98
C SER A 44 -10.95 -1.42 1.05
N ASP A 45 -10.10 -1.06 0.10
CA ASP A 45 -9.40 0.22 0.07
C ASP A 45 -9.24 0.74 -1.37
N THR A 46 -9.28 2.06 -1.49
CA THR A 46 -8.94 2.81 -2.70
C THR A 46 -7.97 3.91 -2.36
N ALA A 47 -6.89 4.02 -3.14
CA ALA A 47 -5.87 5.05 -2.94
C ALA A 47 -5.88 6.09 -4.06
N PHE A 48 -5.69 7.35 -3.69
CA PHE A 48 -5.63 8.50 -4.59
C PHE A 48 -4.25 9.13 -4.49
N ILE A 49 -3.49 9.08 -5.58
CA ILE A 49 -2.24 9.83 -5.74
C ILE A 49 -2.63 11.26 -6.09
N MET A 50 -2.41 12.19 -5.17
CA MET A 50 -2.97 13.54 -5.28
C MET A 50 -2.38 14.33 -6.45
N SER A 51 -1.08 14.18 -6.73
CA SER A 51 -0.38 14.80 -7.87
C SER A 51 0.58 13.82 -8.53
N ASP A 52 0.88 14.05 -9.81
CA ASP A 52 1.93 13.31 -10.53
C ASP A 52 3.34 13.76 -10.13
N GLU A 53 3.45 14.86 -9.38
CA GLU A 53 4.69 15.45 -8.89
C GLU A 53 4.88 15.17 -7.40
N ALA A 54 6.11 14.87 -7.00
CA ALA A 54 6.47 14.72 -5.59
C ALA A 54 6.77 16.09 -4.96
N THR A 55 6.46 16.23 -3.67
CA THR A 55 7.01 17.30 -2.84
C THR A 55 8.33 16.84 -2.19
N PRO A 56 9.09 17.71 -1.51
CA PRO A 56 10.25 17.28 -0.71
C PRO A 56 9.92 16.20 0.33
N GLU A 57 8.67 16.14 0.77
CA GLU A 57 8.16 15.18 1.76
C GLU A 57 7.66 13.87 1.12
N GLY A 58 7.56 13.81 -0.20
CA GLY A 58 7.12 12.65 -0.97
C GLY A 58 5.86 12.89 -1.80
N TYR A 59 5.28 11.79 -2.29
CA TYR A 59 4.00 11.84 -3.00
C TYR A 59 2.86 11.89 -2.00
N GLU A 60 1.98 12.88 -2.14
CA GLU A 60 0.77 12.95 -1.33
C GLU A 60 -0.24 11.90 -1.80
N VAL A 61 -0.73 11.12 -0.84
CA VAL A 61 -1.68 10.03 -1.08
C VAL A 61 -2.81 10.10 -0.05
N ARG A 62 -4.04 9.87 -0.50
CA ARG A 62 -5.21 9.67 0.37
C ARG A 62 -5.73 8.26 0.21
N ILE A 63 -6.17 7.64 1.29
CA ILE A 63 -6.66 6.25 1.28
C ILE A 63 -8.06 6.24 1.87
N PHE A 64 -8.99 5.60 1.19
CA PHE A 64 -10.38 5.49 1.60
C PHE A 64 -10.80 4.04 1.64
N THR A 65 -11.52 3.67 2.69
CA THR A 65 -12.47 2.55 2.64
C THR A 65 -13.75 3.04 1.94
N PRO A 66 -14.72 2.15 1.66
CA PRO A 66 -16.06 2.58 1.24
C PRO A 66 -16.77 3.51 2.24
N GLU A 67 -16.33 3.56 3.49
CA GLU A 67 -17.03 4.23 4.59
C GLU A 67 -16.33 5.52 5.01
N GLU A 68 -14.99 5.53 5.05
CA GLU A 68 -14.22 6.62 5.64
C GLU A 68 -12.82 6.79 5.02
N GLU A 69 -12.20 7.93 5.29
CA GLU A 69 -10.78 8.16 4.99
C GLU A 69 -9.90 7.55 6.09
N LEU A 70 -8.86 6.83 5.69
CA LEU A 70 -7.89 6.25 6.60
C LEU A 70 -6.64 7.15 6.69
N PRO A 71 -6.15 7.47 7.91
CA PRO A 71 -4.90 8.20 8.08
C PRO A 71 -3.69 7.38 7.60
N PHE A 72 -3.80 6.05 7.66
CA PHE A 72 -2.80 5.11 7.16
C PHE A 72 -3.40 3.72 6.92
N ALA A 73 -2.95 3.06 5.84
CA ALA A 73 -3.11 1.62 5.66
C ALA A 73 -1.87 1.02 4.96
N GLY A 74 -1.40 -0.13 5.46
CA GLY A 74 -0.14 -0.73 5.00
C GLY A 74 -0.18 -1.27 3.57
N HIS A 75 -1.18 -2.09 3.22
CA HIS A 75 -1.27 -2.65 1.87
C HIS A 75 -1.57 -1.60 0.79
N PRO A 76 -2.45 -0.60 1.03
CA PRO A 76 -2.68 0.48 0.06
C PRO A 76 -1.42 1.32 -0.17
N SER A 77 -0.64 1.58 0.89
CA SER A 77 0.64 2.29 0.77
C SER A 77 1.62 1.55 -0.15
N LEU A 78 1.78 0.23 0.03
CA LEU A 78 2.70 -0.58 -0.79
C LEU A 78 2.24 -0.65 -2.25
N GLY A 79 0.94 -0.89 -2.48
CA GLY A 79 0.37 -0.94 -3.83
C GLY A 79 0.48 0.40 -4.56
N THR A 80 0.19 1.50 -3.88
CA THR A 80 0.27 2.86 -4.45
C THR A 80 1.70 3.24 -4.81
N ALA A 81 2.67 2.94 -3.95
CA ALA A 81 4.08 3.22 -4.24
C ALA A 81 4.59 2.43 -5.45
N ARG A 82 4.10 1.20 -5.66
CA ARG A 82 4.39 0.44 -6.87
C ARG A 82 3.88 1.15 -8.12
N VAL A 83 2.63 1.64 -8.09
CA VAL A 83 2.06 2.41 -9.21
C VAL A 83 2.87 3.67 -9.47
N ILE A 84 3.23 4.45 -8.45
CA ILE A 84 4.09 5.63 -8.57
C ILE A 84 5.43 5.26 -9.22
N GLN A 85 6.10 4.22 -8.73
CA GLN A 85 7.39 3.80 -9.26
C GLN A 85 7.31 3.39 -10.74
N GLN A 86 6.23 2.72 -11.16
CA GLN A 86 6.07 2.25 -12.54
C GLN A 86 5.59 3.33 -13.51
N GLU A 87 4.76 4.26 -13.04
CA GLU A 87 3.96 5.13 -13.91
C GLU A 87 4.38 6.59 -13.85
N LEU A 88 5.07 6.99 -12.78
CA LEU A 88 5.56 8.35 -12.56
C LEU A 88 7.09 8.39 -12.65
N ILE A 89 7.76 7.61 -11.80
CA ILE A 89 9.23 7.66 -11.68
C ILE A 89 9.89 6.92 -12.84
N ARG A 90 9.42 5.71 -13.17
CA ARG A 90 9.84 4.88 -14.33
C ARG A 90 11.32 4.47 -14.34
N THR A 91 12.06 4.76 -13.27
CA THR A 91 13.45 4.35 -13.06
C THR A 91 13.59 3.62 -11.72
N PRO A 92 14.66 2.83 -11.53
CA PRO A 92 14.95 2.22 -10.23
C PRO A 92 15.16 3.29 -9.16
N VAL A 93 14.54 3.09 -7.99
CA VAL A 93 14.73 3.93 -6.81
C VAL A 93 14.99 3.04 -5.60
N GLU A 94 15.90 3.47 -4.72
CA GLU A 94 16.15 2.77 -3.46
C GLU A 94 15.04 3.03 -2.43
N LYS A 95 14.49 4.25 -2.47
CA LYS A 95 13.53 4.76 -1.50
C LYS A 95 12.47 5.63 -2.17
N LEU A 96 11.23 5.49 -1.73
CA LEU A 96 10.08 6.32 -2.11
C LEU A 96 9.34 6.75 -0.85
N SER A 97 9.02 8.03 -0.73
CA SER A 97 8.25 8.57 0.40
C SER A 97 6.80 8.85 0.00
N LEU A 98 5.85 8.47 0.86
CA LEU A 98 4.44 8.80 0.76
C LEU A 98 4.05 9.71 1.93
N ARG A 99 3.31 10.77 1.65
CA ARG A 99 2.72 11.66 2.65
C ARG A 99 1.22 11.38 2.72
N LEU A 100 0.78 10.75 3.80
CA LEU A 100 -0.63 10.42 4.04
C LEU A 100 -1.21 11.42 5.05
N VAL A 101 -2.54 11.52 5.08
CA VAL A 101 -3.24 12.50 5.92
C VAL A 101 -2.93 12.27 7.41
N GLY A 102 -2.50 13.34 8.08
CA GLY A 102 -2.29 13.34 9.54
C GLY A 102 -1.18 12.40 10.03
N THR A 103 -0.30 11.90 9.15
CA THR A 103 0.77 10.96 9.53
C THR A 103 2.15 11.42 9.09
N ILE A 104 3.16 10.90 9.79
CA ILE A 104 4.56 11.08 9.43
C ILE A 104 4.80 10.42 8.06
N PRO A 105 5.57 11.05 7.14
CA PRO A 105 5.86 10.47 5.84
C PRO A 105 6.37 9.04 5.93
N ILE A 106 5.75 8.16 5.15
CA ILE A 106 6.07 6.74 5.11
C ILE A 106 7.10 6.50 4.03
N SER A 107 8.19 5.84 4.42
CA SER A 107 9.30 5.51 3.55
C SER A 107 9.24 4.05 3.11
N ILE A 108 9.18 3.82 1.80
CA ILE A 108 9.21 2.50 1.18
C ILE A 108 10.60 2.26 0.62
N GLN A 109 11.24 1.19 1.07
CA GLN A 109 12.57 0.76 0.62
C GLN A 109 12.46 -0.43 -0.31
N TYR A 110 13.10 -0.35 -1.48
CA TYR A 110 13.21 -1.46 -2.40
C TYR A 110 14.43 -2.32 -2.02
N ARG A 111 14.23 -3.62 -1.79
CA ARG A 111 15.30 -4.57 -1.43
C ARG A 111 15.26 -5.80 -2.33
N HIS A 112 16.44 -6.37 -2.59
CA HIS A 112 16.56 -7.63 -3.34
C HIS A 112 15.95 -8.82 -2.57
N PRO A 113 15.36 -9.83 -3.24
CA PRO A 113 14.59 -10.91 -2.59
C PRO A 113 15.38 -11.90 -1.71
N ARG A 114 16.72 -11.79 -1.63
CA ARG A 114 17.59 -12.81 -1.02
C ARG A 114 17.73 -12.69 0.50
N SER A 115 16.64 -12.73 1.27
CA SER A 115 16.77 -12.87 2.75
C SER A 115 15.45 -13.10 3.50
N PHE A 116 14.64 -14.12 3.19
CA PHE A 116 13.47 -14.43 4.05
C PHE A 116 13.23 -15.94 4.19
N ARG A 117 13.31 -16.48 5.42
CA ARG A 117 12.97 -17.87 5.77
C ARG A 117 11.94 -17.89 6.92
N GLY A 118 10.92 -18.76 6.81
CA GLY A 118 9.83 -18.98 7.79
C GLY A 118 8.44 -18.70 7.19
N ARG A 119 7.42 -19.53 7.46
CA ARG A 119 6.01 -19.39 7.01
C ARG A 119 5.07 -19.59 8.20
N HIS A 120 4.12 -18.68 8.41
CA HIS A 120 3.06 -18.80 9.41
C HIS A 120 1.74 -18.20 8.88
N ARG A 121 0.59 -18.56 9.48
CA ARG A 121 -0.74 -18.04 9.13
C ARG A 121 -1.26 -17.11 10.24
N GLY A 122 -1.90 -15.98 9.92
CA GLY A 122 -2.58 -15.10 10.89
C GLY A 122 -2.30 -13.60 10.76
N ILE A 123 -3.27 -12.77 11.17
CA ILE A 123 -3.36 -11.32 10.92
C ILE A 123 -2.84 -10.52 12.13
N ALA A 124 -1.86 -9.64 11.86
CA ALA A 124 -1.29 -8.52 12.65
C ALA A 124 0.24 -8.53 12.53
N ASN A 125 0.75 -8.43 11.28
CA ASN A 125 2.11 -8.87 10.94
C ASN A 125 3.22 -7.99 11.50
N GLY A 126 2.96 -6.69 11.63
CA GLY A 126 3.90 -5.74 12.21
C GLY A 126 3.99 -5.87 13.73
N CYS A 127 2.84 -5.84 14.40
CA CYS A 127 2.74 -6.00 15.86
C CYS A 127 3.27 -7.37 16.32
N ARG A 128 3.03 -8.43 15.55
CA ARG A 128 3.57 -9.77 15.83
C ARG A 128 5.09 -9.81 15.69
N ALA A 129 5.66 -9.22 14.64
CA ALA A 129 7.11 -9.16 14.50
C ALA A 129 7.75 -8.38 15.66
N ALA A 130 7.16 -7.25 16.06
CA ALA A 130 7.58 -6.46 17.21
C ALA A 130 7.46 -7.24 18.52
N TYR A 131 6.33 -7.94 18.75
CA TYR A 131 6.09 -8.78 19.92
C TYR A 131 7.11 -9.92 20.03
N LEU A 132 7.29 -10.68 18.95
CA LEU A 132 8.24 -11.80 18.92
C LEU A 132 9.67 -11.33 19.17
N LEU A 133 10.05 -10.17 18.64
CA LEU A 133 11.35 -9.56 18.89
C LEU A 133 11.49 -9.15 20.37
N LYS A 134 10.53 -8.38 20.89
CA LYS A 134 10.53 -7.87 22.28
C LYS A 134 10.58 -8.99 23.32
N HIS A 135 9.88 -10.09 23.07
CA HIS A 135 9.86 -11.25 23.96
C HIS A 135 10.96 -12.30 23.67
N ARG A 136 11.92 -11.98 22.78
CA ARG A 136 13.04 -12.87 22.39
C ARG A 136 12.58 -14.24 21.86
N LEU A 137 11.39 -14.30 21.29
CA LEU A 137 10.78 -15.50 20.70
C LEU A 137 11.22 -15.72 19.24
N SER A 138 11.98 -14.79 18.65
CA SER A 138 12.61 -14.93 17.34
C SER A 138 13.96 -14.20 17.28
N HIS A 139 15.01 -14.89 16.81
CA HIS A 139 16.37 -14.35 16.72
C HIS A 139 16.60 -13.37 15.54
N LYS A 140 15.68 -13.33 14.55
CA LYS A 140 15.88 -12.51 13.33
C LYS A 140 14.82 -11.43 13.14
N GLY A 141 13.77 -11.41 13.97
CA GLY A 141 12.65 -10.46 13.86
C GLY A 141 11.87 -10.53 12.53
N GLU A 142 12.21 -11.47 11.64
CA GLU A 142 11.58 -11.67 10.34
C GLU A 142 10.48 -12.72 10.43
N HIS A 143 9.37 -12.47 9.72
CA HIS A 143 8.20 -13.32 9.73
C HIS A 143 7.52 -13.29 8.36
N ARG A 144 7.05 -14.44 7.86
CA ARG A 144 6.12 -14.46 6.73
C ARG A 144 4.75 -14.89 7.19
N SER A 145 3.75 -14.18 6.70
CA SER A 145 2.35 -14.43 6.98
C SER A 145 1.60 -14.77 5.71
N GLU A 146 0.84 -15.84 5.77
CA GLU A 146 -0.09 -16.30 4.76
C GLU A 146 -1.53 -16.06 5.21
N GLN A 147 -2.35 -15.44 4.34
CA GLN A 147 -3.76 -15.12 4.63
C GLN A 147 -4.63 -15.22 3.37
N GLY A 148 -5.96 -15.15 3.54
CA GLY A 148 -6.91 -15.04 2.42
C GLY A 148 -7.17 -16.33 1.65
N TYR A 149 -6.64 -17.47 2.09
CA TYR A 149 -6.90 -18.77 1.44
C TYR A 149 -8.38 -19.18 1.47
N GLU A 150 -9.06 -18.94 2.59
CA GLU A 150 -10.48 -19.28 2.80
C GLU A 150 -11.41 -18.53 1.85
N ILE A 151 -11.01 -17.34 1.40
CA ILE A 151 -11.76 -16.51 0.46
C ILE A 151 -11.22 -16.60 -0.99
N GLY A 152 -10.35 -17.58 -1.27
CA GLY A 152 -9.78 -17.79 -2.60
C GLY A 152 -8.72 -16.77 -3.04
N ARG A 153 -8.25 -15.91 -2.13
CA ARG A 153 -7.28 -14.83 -2.40
C ARG A 153 -5.99 -14.99 -1.56
N PRO A 154 -5.18 -16.04 -1.82
CA PRO A 154 -3.97 -16.30 -1.05
C PRO A 154 -3.01 -15.11 -1.13
N SER A 155 -2.55 -14.64 0.01
CA SER A 155 -1.67 -13.49 0.15
C SER A 155 -0.43 -13.87 0.94
N LEU A 156 0.76 -13.45 0.49
CA LEU A 156 2.02 -13.65 1.17
C LEU A 156 2.65 -12.31 1.57
N LEU A 157 2.69 -12.08 2.89
CA LEU A 157 3.27 -10.90 3.50
C LEU A 157 4.56 -11.27 4.18
N THR A 158 5.51 -10.35 4.20
CA THR A 158 6.75 -10.48 4.95
C THR A 158 6.89 -9.29 5.88
N SER A 159 7.05 -9.51 7.17
CA SER A 159 7.35 -8.46 8.15
C SER A 159 8.71 -8.68 8.80
N ARG A 160 9.34 -7.58 9.20
CA ARG A 160 10.59 -7.58 9.94
C ARG A 160 10.54 -6.51 11.02
N ALA A 161 10.82 -6.89 12.26
CA ALA A 161 11.08 -5.94 13.34
C ALA A 161 12.58 -5.89 13.64
N LEU A 162 13.09 -4.69 13.89
CA LEU A 162 14.47 -4.43 14.31
C LEU A 162 14.45 -3.45 15.48
N GLU A 163 15.13 -3.81 16.56
CA GLU A 163 15.35 -2.90 17.68
C GLU A 163 16.69 -2.19 17.48
N LYS A 164 16.67 -0.85 17.51
CA LYS A 164 17.89 -0.03 17.42
C LYS A 164 17.75 1.18 18.32
N GLY A 165 18.65 1.29 19.31
CA GLY A 165 18.65 2.42 20.24
C GLY A 165 17.40 2.53 21.12
N GLY A 166 16.78 1.40 21.48
CA GLY A 166 15.54 1.36 22.28
C GLY A 166 14.25 1.56 21.48
N GLU A 167 14.33 1.85 20.18
CA GLU A 167 13.16 1.92 19.29
C GLU A 167 12.97 0.62 18.49
N ILE A 168 11.72 0.17 18.36
CA ILE A 168 11.35 -0.94 17.48
C ILE A 168 10.90 -0.39 16.14
N ARG A 169 11.64 -0.71 15.07
CA ARG A 169 11.28 -0.42 13.69
C ARG A 169 10.68 -1.65 13.04
N VAL A 170 9.48 -1.50 12.50
CA VAL A 170 8.78 -2.56 11.77
C VAL A 170 8.77 -2.24 10.28
N SER A 171 9.15 -3.20 9.46
CA SER A 171 9.06 -3.16 8.00
C SER A 171 8.10 -4.24 7.53
N VAL A 172 7.24 -3.92 6.57
CA VAL A 172 6.36 -4.88 5.89
C VAL A 172 6.66 -4.81 4.40
N GLY A 173 6.77 -5.98 3.76
CA GLY A 173 7.09 -6.11 2.35
C GLY A 173 6.33 -7.26 1.72
N GLY A 174 6.23 -7.19 0.39
CA GLY A 174 5.70 -8.25 -0.44
C GLY A 174 5.55 -7.78 -1.88
N ARG A 175 5.07 -8.67 -2.74
CA ARG A 175 4.96 -8.42 -4.17
C ARG A 175 3.67 -7.67 -4.49
N VAL A 176 3.74 -6.80 -5.50
CA VAL A 176 2.59 -6.09 -6.06
C VAL A 176 2.52 -6.41 -7.55
N ILE A 177 1.38 -6.94 -8.00
CA ILE A 177 1.16 -7.37 -9.37
C ILE A 177 0.13 -6.42 -10.02
N PRO A 178 0.48 -5.71 -11.11
CA PRO A 178 -0.49 -4.93 -11.87
C PRO A 178 -1.49 -5.84 -12.58
N ILE A 179 -2.78 -5.51 -12.47
CA ILE A 179 -3.89 -6.30 -13.05
C ILE A 179 -4.58 -5.52 -14.16
N VAL A 180 -5.00 -4.29 -13.89
CA VAL A 180 -5.69 -3.42 -14.85
C VAL A 180 -5.01 -2.06 -14.89
N LYS A 181 -4.91 -1.52 -16.11
CA LYS A 181 -4.65 -0.10 -16.35
C LYS A 181 -5.73 0.43 -17.27
N GLY A 182 -6.40 1.49 -16.83
CA GLY A 182 -7.51 2.09 -17.55
C GLY A 182 -7.56 3.60 -17.41
N LYS A 183 -8.59 4.19 -18.00
CA LYS A 183 -8.89 5.62 -17.88
C LYS A 183 -10.25 5.78 -17.20
N LEU A 184 -10.32 6.70 -16.26
CA LEU A 184 -11.58 7.16 -15.68
C LEU A 184 -12.14 8.30 -16.54
N PHE A 185 -13.43 8.19 -16.87
CA PHE A 185 -14.18 9.18 -17.64
C PHE A 185 -14.94 10.19 -16.77
N PHE A 186 -15.24 9.82 -15.53
CA PHE A 186 -15.90 10.70 -14.56
C PHE A 186 -15.06 11.96 -14.31
N ARG A 187 -15.75 13.10 -14.18
CA ARG A 187 -15.19 14.40 -13.80
C ARG A 187 -16.00 14.93 -12.63
N ASP A 188 -15.31 15.46 -11.64
CA ASP A 188 -15.97 16.12 -10.52
C ASP A 188 -16.54 17.47 -10.96
N ARG A 189 -17.66 17.90 -10.36
CA ARG A 189 -18.41 19.10 -10.76
C ARG A 189 -17.68 20.42 -10.49
N GLN A 190 -16.50 20.38 -9.87
CA GLN A 190 -15.69 21.58 -9.59
C GLN A 190 -15.04 22.20 -10.84
N GLU A 191 -15.17 21.60 -12.04
CA GLU A 191 -14.75 22.21 -13.32
C GLU A 191 -15.83 23.14 -13.96
N MET A 192 -16.92 23.48 -13.25
CA MET A 192 -18.09 24.19 -13.83
C MET A 192 -18.36 25.61 -13.30
N THR A 193 -17.36 26.26 -12.69
CA THR A 193 -17.38 27.70 -12.36
C THR A 193 -16.16 28.41 -12.92
#